data_AF-A0A838L9Y0-F1
#
_entry.id   AF-A0A838L9Y0-F1
#
_cell.length_a   1.000
_cell.length_b   1.000
_cell.length_c   1.000
_cell.angle_alpha   90.00
_cell.angle_beta   90.00
_cell.angle_gamma   90.00
#
_symmetry.space_group_name_H-M   'P 1'
#
loop_
_entity.id
_entity.type
_entity.pdbx_description
1 polymer ?
#
loop_
_entity_poly.entity_id
_entity_poly.type
_entity_poly.pdbx_seq_one_letter_code
_entity_poly.pdbx_strand_id
1 'polypeptide(L)'
;MDVSVSARASGSVSSGVSHVDAYSRAGLTVSDGGELDTLQARAASGQLSPVEQGTLARLMDRAGGGAAPGAAKAPKAHSGPKTAADFTITGGTKQDKTDLNTALKYLQQTDSSGKAVSPTATKLIAKMKEGATIHIIHDGNDSYDPSTGVLNWDPKSGLKVTSGQGIQSAALGLVHEMDHEVSGTVGKPTGDGYQNTEEKRVIAGSETTIAHDLHEPTRTDHYGSTVVMTTANAHTDVTSGKVVDGAVAARAATKH
;
A
#
# COMPACT_ATOMS: atom_id res chain seq x y z
N MET A 1 -52.81 42.17 2.66
CA MET A 1 -52.36 42.12 1.26
C MET A 1 -51.19 41.15 1.25
N ASP A 2 -51.52 39.87 1.17
CA ASP A 2 -50.58 38.76 1.20
C ASP A 2 -50.34 38.31 -0.23
N VAL A 3 -49.07 38.26 -0.64
CA VAL A 3 -48.66 37.72 -1.93
C VAL A 3 -48.02 36.37 -1.68
N SER A 4 -48.83 35.32 -1.80
CA SER A 4 -48.38 33.93 -1.87
C SER A 4 -48.01 33.61 -3.32
N VAL A 5 -46.76 33.22 -3.56
CA VAL A 5 -46.34 32.68 -4.86
C VAL A 5 -46.39 31.16 -4.80
N SER A 6 -47.36 30.59 -5.52
CA SER A 6 -47.44 29.16 -5.85
C SER A 6 -46.34 28.77 -6.82
N ALA A 7 -45.68 27.64 -6.55
CA ALA A 7 -45.07 26.82 -7.60
C ALA A 7 -45.77 25.45 -7.60
N ARG A 8 -46.47 25.17 -8.71
CA ARG A 8 -47.10 23.89 -9.03
C ARG A 8 -46.02 22.85 -9.35
N ALA A 9 -46.08 21.72 -8.68
CA ALA A 9 -45.47 20.46 -9.13
C ALA A 9 -46.41 19.79 -10.14
N SER A 10 -45.89 19.38 -11.29
CA SER A 10 -46.61 18.48 -12.20
C SER A 10 -45.66 17.68 -13.09
N GLY A 11 -45.73 16.35 -12.94
CA GLY A 11 -45.25 15.33 -13.88
C GLY A 11 -43.80 14.91 -13.67
N SER A 12 -43.39 13.65 -13.77
CA SER A 12 -44.08 12.37 -13.98
C SER A 12 -43.03 11.31 -13.64
N VAL A 13 -43.40 10.27 -12.91
CA VAL A 13 -42.52 9.14 -12.59
C VAL A 13 -42.58 8.17 -13.77
N SER A 14 -41.48 8.02 -14.49
CA SER A 14 -41.24 6.84 -15.32
C SER A 14 -40.05 6.07 -14.77
N SER A 15 -40.36 4.90 -14.26
CA SER A 15 -39.48 3.85 -13.80
C SER A 15 -38.55 3.34 -14.90
N GLY A 16 -37.27 3.18 -14.54
CA GLY A 16 -36.32 2.29 -15.22
C GLY A 16 -35.15 3.04 -15.85
N VAL A 17 -34.00 3.03 -15.17
CA VAL A 17 -32.66 2.69 -15.71
C VAL A 17 -31.70 2.54 -14.51
N SER A 18 -30.86 1.52 -14.63
CA SER A 18 -29.85 1.01 -13.70
C SER A 18 -28.80 2.04 -13.28
N HIS A 19 -28.32 1.84 -12.05
CA HIS A 19 -27.30 2.59 -11.30
C HIS A 19 -25.94 2.69 -12.01
N VAL A 20 -25.82 3.58 -12.99
CA VAL A 20 -24.56 4.13 -13.53
C VAL A 20 -24.87 5.59 -13.92
N ASP A 21 -23.94 6.51 -13.66
CA ASP A 21 -24.02 7.97 -13.87
C ASP A 21 -24.61 8.82 -12.73
N ALA A 22 -23.85 8.92 -11.63
CA ALA A 22 -23.99 10.03 -10.67
C ALA A 22 -22.64 10.47 -10.07
N TYR A 23 -21.57 10.58 -10.87
CA TYR A 23 -20.33 11.24 -10.43
C TYR A 23 -19.72 12.04 -11.58
N SER A 24 -20.40 13.12 -11.96
CA SER A 24 -19.77 14.23 -12.68
C SER A 24 -20.55 15.50 -12.45
N ARG A 25 -19.81 16.53 -11.99
CA ARG A 25 -20.20 17.94 -11.75
C ARG A 25 -20.92 18.25 -10.44
N ALA A 26 -20.14 18.32 -9.37
CA ALA A 26 -20.19 19.47 -8.48
C ALA A 26 -18.89 20.29 -8.69
N GLY A 27 -18.89 21.17 -9.70
CA GLY A 27 -17.85 22.18 -9.82
C GLY A 27 -18.17 23.30 -8.84
N LEU A 28 -17.66 23.22 -7.61
CA LEU A 28 -17.61 24.39 -6.74
C LEU A 28 -16.54 25.33 -7.31
N THR A 29 -16.98 26.50 -7.75
CA THR A 29 -16.11 27.62 -8.06
C THR A 29 -15.86 28.37 -6.75
N VAL A 30 -14.68 28.14 -6.14
CA VAL A 30 -14.25 28.91 -4.98
C VAL A 30 -13.94 30.33 -5.48
N SER A 31 -14.83 31.25 -5.15
CA SER A 31 -14.66 32.68 -5.36
C SER A 31 -14.32 33.27 -4.00
N ASP A 32 -13.17 33.92 -3.92
CA ASP A 32 -12.63 34.68 -2.78
C ASP A 32 -11.89 33.89 -1.68
N GLY A 33 -10.70 34.41 -1.33
CA GLY A 33 -9.72 33.79 -0.43
C GLY A 33 -10.14 33.59 1.03
N GLY A 34 -11.38 33.95 1.40
CA GLY A 34 -11.90 33.75 2.75
C GLY A 34 -12.18 32.28 3.11
N GLU A 35 -12.59 31.45 2.13
CA GLU A 35 -12.91 30.03 2.40
C GLU A 35 -11.66 29.18 2.70
N LEU A 36 -10.53 29.50 2.05
CA LEU A 36 -9.24 28.82 2.25
C LEU A 36 -8.71 29.02 3.67
N ASP A 37 -8.79 30.23 4.20
CA ASP A 37 -8.32 30.55 5.55
C ASP A 37 -9.14 29.82 6.62
N THR A 38 -10.47 29.72 6.43
CA THR A 38 -11.33 28.93 7.32
C THR A 38 -11.08 27.43 7.25
N LEU A 39 -10.76 26.88 6.07
CA LEU A 39 -10.41 25.46 5.91
C LEU A 39 -9.05 25.14 6.53
N GLN A 40 -8.07 26.03 6.40
CA GLN A 40 -6.76 25.91 7.05
C GLN A 40 -6.87 25.97 8.59
N ALA A 41 -7.67 26.90 9.12
CA ALA A 41 -7.90 27.02 10.56
C ALA A 41 -8.59 25.75 11.14
N ARG A 42 -9.53 25.15 10.40
CA ARG A 42 -10.19 23.89 10.79
C ARG A 42 -9.30 22.65 10.63
N ALA A 43 -8.36 22.68 9.69
CA ALA A 43 -7.32 21.66 9.58
C ALA A 43 -6.40 21.67 10.80
N ALA A 44 -5.97 22.86 11.23
CA ALA A 44 -5.12 23.04 12.40
C ALA A 44 -5.79 22.62 13.72
N SER A 45 -7.13 22.63 13.79
CA SER A 45 -7.90 22.14 14.94
C SER A 45 -8.31 20.66 14.86
N GLY A 46 -7.95 19.93 13.79
CA GLY A 46 -8.28 18.51 13.63
C GLY A 46 -9.77 18.24 13.36
N GLN A 47 -10.52 19.25 12.90
CA GLN A 47 -11.99 19.17 12.72
C GLN A 47 -12.42 18.96 11.26
N LEU A 48 -11.50 18.55 10.38
CA LEU A 48 -11.82 18.25 8.99
C LEU A 48 -12.24 16.78 8.82
N SER A 49 -13.36 16.58 8.14
CA SER A 49 -13.75 15.27 7.62
C SER A 49 -12.76 14.80 6.54
N PRO A 50 -12.66 13.48 6.27
CA PRO A 50 -11.75 12.94 5.26
C PRO A 50 -11.94 13.57 3.85
N VAL A 51 -13.18 13.91 3.49
CA VAL A 51 -13.50 14.57 2.22
C VAL A 51 -12.97 16.01 2.17
N GLU A 52 -13.05 16.75 3.29
CA GLU A 52 -12.51 18.11 3.39
C GLU A 52 -10.98 18.11 3.39
N GLN A 53 -10.34 17.10 3.99
CA GLN A 53 -8.88 16.94 3.96
C GLN A 53 -8.38 16.71 2.53
N GLY A 54 -9.04 15.82 1.77
CA GLY A 54 -8.71 15.58 0.36
C GLY A 54 -8.95 16.81 -0.53
N THR A 55 -9.95 17.64 -0.20
CA THR A 55 -10.26 18.87 -0.93
C THR A 55 -9.23 19.97 -0.65
N LEU A 56 -8.82 20.14 0.61
CA LEU A 56 -7.79 21.09 1.01
C LEU A 56 -6.43 20.76 0.37
N ALA A 57 -6.06 19.48 0.32
CA ALA A 57 -4.82 19.04 -0.34
C ALA A 57 -4.78 19.44 -1.82
N ARG A 58 -5.88 19.23 -2.56
CA ARG A 58 -5.99 19.60 -3.98
C ARG A 58 -5.99 21.11 -4.21
N LEU A 59 -6.55 21.88 -3.27
CA LEU A 59 -6.57 23.34 -3.32
C LEU A 59 -5.19 23.96 -3.02
N MET A 60 -4.44 23.39 -2.07
CA MET A 60 -3.06 23.82 -1.79
C MET A 60 -2.11 23.54 -2.96
N ASP A 61 -2.25 22.39 -3.63
CA ASP A 61 -1.47 22.08 -4.84
C ASP A 61 -1.75 23.06 -5.99
N ARG A 62 -2.99 23.54 -6.10
CA ARG A 62 -3.42 24.44 -7.18
C ARG A 62 -3.06 25.91 -6.93
N ALA A 63 -2.86 26.31 -5.67
CA ALA A 63 -2.46 27.66 -5.27
C ALA A 63 -0.93 27.89 -5.29
N GLY A 64 -0.12 26.84 -5.42
CA GLY A 64 1.35 26.88 -5.34
C GLY A 64 2.11 27.42 -6.56
N GLY A 65 1.45 28.13 -7.47
CA GLY A 65 2.06 28.75 -8.66
C GLY A 65 2.68 30.13 -8.38
N GLY A 66 3.54 30.25 -7.36
CA GLY A 66 4.20 31.51 -7.01
C GLY A 66 5.55 31.25 -6.36
N ALA A 67 6.62 31.58 -7.07
CA ALA A 67 8.00 31.37 -6.62
C ALA A 67 8.31 32.19 -5.36
N ALA A 68 8.44 31.52 -4.21
CA ALA A 68 9.04 32.09 -3.01
C ALA A 68 10.57 31.82 -3.01
N PRO A 69 11.42 32.82 -2.75
CA PRO A 69 12.85 32.61 -2.62
C PRO A 69 13.12 31.93 -1.28
N GLY A 70 13.59 30.69 -1.33
CA GLY A 70 13.87 29.88 -0.14
C GLY A 70 13.22 28.49 -0.13
N ALA A 71 12.66 28.04 -1.27
CA ALA A 71 12.20 26.66 -1.42
C ALA A 71 13.29 25.69 -0.95
N ALA A 72 13.01 25.02 0.18
CA ALA A 72 13.74 23.83 0.57
C ALA A 72 13.77 22.93 -0.66
N LYS A 73 14.98 22.57 -1.10
CA LYS A 73 15.15 21.67 -2.25
C LYS A 73 14.20 20.50 -2.05
N ALA A 74 13.38 20.22 -3.06
CA ALA A 74 12.66 18.96 -3.14
C ALA A 74 13.63 17.84 -2.71
N PRO A 75 13.24 16.97 -1.77
CA PRO A 75 14.12 15.92 -1.30
C PRO A 75 14.66 15.18 -2.53
N LYS A 76 16.00 15.12 -2.63
CA LYS A 76 16.64 14.34 -3.67
C LYS A 76 16.09 12.93 -3.59
N ALA A 77 15.70 12.35 -4.73
CA ALA A 77 15.35 10.95 -4.83
C ALA A 77 16.36 10.11 -4.03
N HIS A 78 15.86 9.33 -3.07
CA HIS A 78 16.69 8.54 -2.16
C HIS A 78 17.48 7.53 -3.01
N SER A 79 18.81 7.71 -3.14
CA SER A 79 19.66 6.86 -3.99
C SER A 79 20.14 5.59 -3.29
N GLY A 80 19.33 5.06 -2.36
CA GLY A 80 19.69 3.92 -1.50
C GLY A 80 18.46 3.06 -1.19
N PRO A 81 18.64 1.94 -0.45
CA PRO A 81 17.54 1.09 -0.05
C PRO A 81 16.49 1.91 0.71
N LYS A 82 15.21 1.71 0.37
CA LYS A 82 14.12 2.37 1.08
C LYS A 82 13.99 1.82 2.49
N THR A 83 13.60 2.70 3.40
CA THR A 83 13.35 2.47 4.82
C THR A 83 11.96 2.96 5.17
N ALA A 84 11.51 2.74 6.41
CA ALA A 84 10.25 3.30 6.89
C ALA A 84 10.18 4.84 6.80
N ALA A 85 11.32 5.55 6.68
CA ALA A 85 11.35 7.00 6.54
C ALA A 85 10.93 7.49 5.14
N ASP A 86 10.95 6.61 4.14
CA ASP A 86 10.55 6.91 2.75
C ASP A 86 9.02 6.81 2.53
N PHE A 87 8.27 6.44 3.58
CA PHE A 87 6.84 6.18 3.54
C PHE A 87 6.10 7.02 4.58
N THR A 88 4.84 7.32 4.28
CA THR A 88 3.90 7.87 5.27
C THR A 88 3.35 6.73 6.11
N ILE A 89 3.80 6.61 7.36
CA ILE A 89 3.36 5.53 8.25
C ILE A 89 2.25 6.01 9.19
N THR A 90 1.13 5.29 9.21
CA THR A 90 -0.02 5.55 10.10
C THR A 90 -0.40 4.30 10.89
N GLY A 91 -1.21 4.44 11.96
CA GLY A 91 -1.73 3.31 12.76
C GLY A 91 -0.74 2.62 13.70
N GLY A 92 0.57 2.68 13.42
CA GLY A 92 1.59 1.88 14.11
C GLY A 92 2.32 2.55 15.28
N THR A 93 2.89 1.69 16.13
CA THR A 93 3.82 2.02 17.21
C THR A 93 5.25 2.23 16.70
N LYS A 94 6.17 2.57 17.61
CA LYS A 94 7.61 2.60 17.31
C LYS A 94 8.17 1.21 16.96
N GLN A 95 7.60 0.16 17.57
CA GLN A 95 8.00 -1.21 17.28
C GLN A 95 7.58 -1.61 15.87
N ASP A 96 6.37 -1.25 15.44
CA ASP A 96 5.89 -1.55 14.08
C ASP A 96 6.75 -0.88 13.00
N LYS A 97 7.22 0.35 13.26
CA LYS A 97 8.20 1.01 12.37
C LYS A 97 9.54 0.28 12.32
N THR A 98 9.94 -0.36 13.42
CA THR A 98 11.15 -1.19 13.47
C THR A 98 10.95 -2.49 12.69
N ASP A 99 9.76 -3.07 12.79
CA ASP A 99 9.38 -4.27 12.03
C ASP A 99 9.30 -3.98 10.53
N LEU A 100 8.75 -2.82 10.12
CA LEU A 100 8.78 -2.38 8.72
C LEU A 100 10.20 -2.24 8.19
N ASN A 101 11.10 -1.62 8.96
CA ASN A 101 12.51 -1.55 8.58
C ASN A 101 13.16 -2.94 8.49
N THR A 102 12.74 -3.88 9.33
CA THR A 102 13.21 -5.27 9.28
C THR A 102 12.76 -5.95 7.99
N ALA A 103 11.48 -5.81 7.62
CA ALA A 103 10.93 -6.32 6.37
C ALA A 103 11.64 -5.72 5.14
N LEU A 104 11.73 -4.38 5.08
CA LEU A 104 12.38 -3.68 3.96
C LEU A 104 13.86 -4.05 3.83
N LYS A 105 14.59 -4.19 4.94
CA LYS A 105 15.99 -4.62 4.92
C LYS A 105 16.13 -6.05 4.41
N TYR A 106 15.23 -6.95 4.83
CA TYR A 106 15.23 -8.34 4.38
C TYR A 106 14.97 -8.46 2.88
N LEU A 107 13.97 -7.75 2.35
CA LEU A 107 13.61 -7.74 0.94
C LEU A 107 14.70 -7.12 0.05
N GLN A 108 15.47 -6.16 0.57
CA GLN A 108 16.54 -5.46 -0.15
C GLN A 108 17.94 -5.96 0.22
N GLN A 109 18.05 -7.10 0.88
CA GLN A 109 19.35 -7.60 1.34
C GLN A 109 20.26 -7.96 0.15
N THR A 110 21.56 -7.85 0.38
CA THR A 110 22.58 -8.23 -0.60
C THR A 110 23.37 -9.44 -0.12
N ASP A 111 23.87 -10.22 -1.07
CA ASP A 111 24.86 -11.25 -0.78
C ASP A 111 26.23 -10.65 -0.40
N SER A 112 27.22 -11.52 -0.15
CA SER A 112 28.57 -11.11 0.21
C SER A 112 29.32 -10.34 -0.88
N SER A 113 28.83 -10.37 -2.13
CA SER A 113 29.37 -9.60 -3.25
C SER A 113 28.69 -8.23 -3.40
N GLY A 114 27.71 -7.91 -2.56
CA GLY A 114 26.92 -6.68 -2.65
C GLY A 114 25.81 -6.74 -3.72
N LYS A 115 25.53 -7.92 -4.28
CA LYS A 115 24.42 -8.10 -5.24
C LYS A 115 23.13 -8.37 -4.48
N ALA A 116 22.02 -7.75 -4.90
CA ALA A 116 20.70 -8.01 -4.32
C ALA A 116 20.36 -9.51 -4.37
N VAL A 117 19.94 -10.06 -3.23
CA VAL A 117 19.48 -11.45 -3.12
C VAL A 117 18.18 -11.61 -3.92
N SER A 118 17.22 -10.68 -3.76
CA SER A 118 16.08 -10.55 -4.67
C SER A 118 16.12 -9.23 -5.45
N PRO A 119 16.59 -9.26 -6.71
CA PRO A 119 16.51 -8.10 -7.60
C PRO A 119 15.06 -7.67 -7.89
N THR A 120 14.11 -8.61 -7.87
CA THR A 120 12.68 -8.34 -8.09
C THR A 120 12.11 -7.50 -6.96
N ALA A 121 12.32 -7.90 -5.71
CA ALA A 121 11.89 -7.12 -4.54
C ALA A 121 12.52 -5.72 -4.54
N THR A 122 13.84 -5.65 -4.76
CA THR A 122 14.56 -4.36 -4.80
C THR A 122 14.00 -3.41 -5.86
N LYS A 123 13.68 -3.92 -7.06
CA LYS A 123 13.10 -3.11 -8.15
C LYS A 123 11.66 -2.69 -7.86
N LEU A 124 10.85 -3.53 -7.23
CA LEU A 124 9.48 -3.18 -6.85
C LEU A 124 9.48 -2.08 -5.79
N ILE A 125 10.26 -2.26 -4.71
CA ILE A 125 10.40 -1.26 -3.65
C ILE A 125 10.90 0.06 -4.22
N ALA A 126 11.88 0.05 -5.13
CA ALA A 126 12.38 1.27 -5.77
C ALA A 126 11.34 2.00 -6.64
N LYS A 127 10.27 1.32 -7.10
CA LYS A 127 9.17 1.93 -7.87
C LYS A 127 8.07 2.52 -6.98
N MET A 128 8.05 2.19 -5.69
CA MET A 128 7.10 2.78 -4.76
C MET A 128 7.24 4.29 -4.74
N LYS A 129 6.11 5.00 -4.74
CA LYS A 129 6.10 6.46 -4.71
C LYS A 129 6.69 6.95 -3.41
N GLU A 130 7.45 8.05 -3.48
CA GLU A 130 7.93 8.72 -2.28
C GLU A 130 6.73 9.18 -1.44
N GLY A 131 6.72 8.83 -0.15
CA GLY A 131 5.61 9.16 0.74
C GLY A 131 4.35 8.31 0.55
N ALA A 132 4.41 7.20 -0.20
CA ALA A 132 3.32 6.21 -0.24
C ALA A 132 2.88 5.82 1.19
N THR A 133 1.57 5.58 1.37
CA THR A 133 1.00 5.40 2.71
C THR A 133 0.94 3.93 3.07
N ILE A 134 1.63 3.57 4.15
CA ILE A 134 1.50 2.26 4.80
C ILE A 134 0.74 2.46 6.11
N HIS A 135 -0.47 1.89 6.17
CA HIS A 135 -1.28 1.83 7.38
C HIS A 135 -0.97 0.52 8.10
N ILE A 136 -0.42 0.63 9.31
CA ILE A 136 -0.13 -0.54 10.13
C ILE A 136 -1.43 -1.04 10.76
N ILE A 137 -1.71 -2.32 10.55
CA ILE A 137 -2.82 -3.08 11.13
C ILE A 137 -2.27 -4.25 11.97
N HIS A 138 -3.15 -4.94 12.71
CA HIS A 138 -2.79 -6.07 13.60
C HIS A 138 -3.84 -7.20 13.59
N ASP A 139 -4.55 -7.35 12.47
CA ASP A 139 -5.59 -8.37 12.27
C ASP A 139 -5.26 -9.35 11.12
N GLY A 140 -4.07 -9.22 10.52
CA GLY A 140 -3.60 -10.03 9.39
C GLY A 140 -4.33 -9.83 8.07
N ASN A 141 -5.13 -8.77 7.92
CA ASN A 141 -5.84 -8.45 6.68
C ASN A 141 -5.03 -7.52 5.77
N ASP A 142 -3.83 -7.97 5.39
CA ASP A 142 -2.95 -7.27 4.45
C ASP A 142 -3.71 -6.99 3.15
N SER A 143 -3.64 -5.75 2.67
CA SER A 143 -4.40 -5.32 1.49
C SER A 143 -3.97 -3.97 0.94
N TYR A 144 -4.01 -3.81 -0.37
CA TYR A 144 -3.90 -2.53 -1.06
C TYR A 144 -5.25 -2.02 -1.54
N ASP A 145 -5.60 -0.78 -1.18
CA ASP A 145 -6.79 -0.10 -1.70
C ASP A 145 -6.41 0.84 -2.86
N PRO A 146 -6.73 0.50 -4.12
CA PRO A 146 -6.40 1.33 -5.27
C PRO A 146 -7.15 2.66 -5.32
N SER A 147 -8.25 2.82 -4.56
CA SER A 147 -9.04 4.04 -4.54
C SER A 147 -8.42 5.12 -3.64
N THR A 148 -7.72 4.71 -2.58
CA THR A 148 -7.06 5.61 -1.63
C THR A 148 -5.53 5.59 -1.76
N GLY A 149 -4.96 4.56 -2.37
CA GLY A 149 -3.51 4.34 -2.45
C GLY A 149 -2.90 3.96 -1.10
N VAL A 150 -3.70 3.39 -0.20
CA VAL A 150 -3.27 2.96 1.14
C VAL A 150 -2.98 1.47 1.12
N LEU A 151 -1.79 1.11 1.59
CA LEU A 151 -1.36 -0.26 1.83
C LEU A 151 -1.56 -0.59 3.32
N ASN A 152 -2.49 -1.49 3.63
CA ASN A 152 -2.66 -2.05 4.97
C ASN A 152 -1.70 -3.22 5.14
N TRP A 153 -0.91 -3.19 6.21
CA TRP A 153 0.06 -4.24 6.49
C TRP A 153 0.19 -4.55 7.98
N ASP A 154 0.17 -5.82 8.32
CA ASP A 154 0.42 -6.35 9.65
C ASP A 154 1.87 -6.86 9.76
N PRO A 155 2.72 -6.25 10.62
CA PRO A 155 4.12 -6.62 10.75
C PRO A 155 4.34 -8.02 11.34
N LYS A 156 3.29 -8.70 11.81
CA LYS A 156 3.34 -10.01 12.47
C LYS A 156 2.50 -11.06 11.72
N SER A 157 1.88 -10.75 10.59
CA SER A 157 1.09 -11.68 9.78
C SER A 157 1.97 -12.58 8.89
N GLY A 158 2.36 -13.74 9.40
CA GLY A 158 2.86 -14.80 8.52
C GLY A 158 1.69 -15.48 7.79
N LEU A 159 1.87 -15.86 6.53
CA LEU A 159 0.85 -16.60 5.77
C LEU A 159 1.20 -18.09 5.71
N LYS A 160 0.45 -18.94 6.43
CA LYS A 160 0.54 -20.39 6.24
C LYS A 160 -0.17 -20.76 4.94
N VAL A 161 0.61 -21.18 3.94
CA VAL A 161 0.12 -21.46 2.59
C VAL A 161 -0.69 -22.76 2.51
N THR A 162 -1.66 -22.83 1.59
CA THR A 162 -2.54 -24.01 1.36
C THR A 162 -2.06 -24.94 0.26
N SER A 163 -1.51 -24.39 -0.83
CA SER A 163 -1.00 -25.15 -1.99
C SER A 163 0.51 -25.45 -1.93
N GLY A 164 1.18 -25.01 -0.87
CA GLY A 164 2.58 -25.28 -0.56
C GLY A 164 2.77 -25.87 0.83
N GLN A 165 4.00 -25.83 1.34
CA GLN A 165 4.31 -26.21 2.71
C GLN A 165 5.10 -25.10 3.39
N GLY A 166 4.61 -24.67 4.56
CA GLY A 166 5.28 -23.69 5.41
C GLY A 166 4.50 -22.38 5.58
N ILE A 167 5.21 -21.39 6.09
CA ILE A 167 4.73 -20.04 6.40
C ILE A 167 5.58 -19.04 5.62
N GLN A 168 4.95 -18.20 4.81
CA GLN A 168 5.55 -17.00 4.21
C GLN A 168 5.66 -15.89 5.26
N SER A 169 6.67 -15.03 5.15
CA SER A 169 6.87 -13.92 6.07
C SER A 169 5.88 -12.77 5.83
N ALA A 170 5.67 -11.96 6.87
CA ALA A 170 4.95 -10.69 6.73
C ALA A 170 5.65 -9.76 5.73
N ALA A 171 6.98 -9.85 5.59
CA ALA A 171 7.72 -9.10 4.58
C ALA A 171 7.34 -9.51 3.14
N LEU A 172 7.05 -10.79 2.90
CA LEU A 172 6.54 -11.22 1.59
C LEU A 172 5.10 -10.71 1.36
N GLY A 173 4.26 -10.70 2.40
CA GLY A 173 2.95 -10.04 2.36
C GLY A 173 3.05 -8.54 2.03
N LEU A 174 4.01 -7.83 2.63
CA LEU A 174 4.26 -6.41 2.31
C LEU A 174 4.56 -6.20 0.82
N VAL A 175 5.47 -6.98 0.24
CA VAL A 175 5.89 -6.77 -1.15
C VAL A 175 4.84 -7.25 -2.15
N HIS A 176 3.97 -8.18 -1.74
CA HIS A 176 2.76 -8.54 -2.49
C HIS A 176 1.88 -7.30 -2.69
N GLU A 177 1.52 -6.62 -1.60
CA GLU A 177 0.68 -5.42 -1.68
C GLU A 177 1.38 -4.25 -2.39
N MET A 178 2.71 -4.13 -2.25
CA MET A 178 3.49 -3.14 -3.01
C MET A 178 3.41 -3.37 -4.52
N ASP A 179 3.33 -4.63 -4.99
CA ASP A 179 3.16 -4.90 -6.41
C ASP A 179 1.79 -4.44 -6.90
N HIS A 180 0.72 -4.61 -6.12
CA HIS A 180 -0.58 -4.03 -6.45
C HIS A 180 -0.52 -2.50 -6.58
N GLU A 181 0.18 -1.81 -5.66
CA GLU A 181 0.36 -0.36 -5.76
C GLU A 181 1.12 0.04 -7.05
N VAL A 182 2.22 -0.65 -7.35
CA VAL A 182 3.07 -0.35 -8.50
C VAL A 182 2.36 -0.66 -9.82
N SER A 183 1.56 -1.71 -9.89
CA SER A 183 0.83 -2.10 -11.10
C SER A 183 -0.37 -1.18 -11.35
N GLY A 184 -1.07 -0.75 -10.28
CA GLY A 184 -2.32 -0.02 -10.36
C GLY A 184 -3.43 -0.76 -11.11
N THR A 185 -3.33 -2.09 -11.25
CA THR A 185 -4.23 -2.89 -12.08
C THR A 185 -5.42 -3.40 -11.27
N VAL A 186 -6.61 -3.32 -11.85
CA VAL A 186 -7.82 -3.91 -11.25
C VAL A 186 -8.07 -5.29 -11.85
N GLY A 187 -8.11 -6.31 -11.00
CA GLY A 187 -8.33 -7.69 -11.39
C GLY A 187 -9.75 -7.99 -11.86
N LYS A 188 -9.90 -8.96 -12.77
CA LYS A 188 -11.18 -9.58 -13.12
C LYS A 188 -11.28 -10.94 -12.44
N PRO A 189 -12.46 -11.45 -12.07
CA PRO A 189 -12.60 -12.78 -11.51
C PRO A 189 -12.00 -13.85 -12.43
N THR A 190 -11.22 -14.77 -11.87
CA THR A 190 -10.61 -15.90 -12.63
C THR A 190 -11.47 -17.15 -12.61
N GLY A 191 -12.32 -17.32 -11.59
CA GLY A 191 -13.07 -18.55 -11.36
C GLY A 191 -12.19 -19.72 -10.86
N ASP A 192 -10.95 -19.44 -10.47
CA ASP A 192 -10.00 -20.40 -9.90
C ASP A 192 -9.57 -19.97 -8.47
N GLY A 193 -8.61 -20.69 -7.89
CA GLY A 193 -8.12 -20.43 -6.53
C GLY A 193 -7.43 -19.08 -6.32
N TYR A 194 -7.15 -18.31 -7.37
CA TYR A 194 -6.57 -16.97 -7.25
C TYR A 194 -7.61 -15.87 -6.98
N GLN A 195 -8.90 -16.17 -7.09
CA GLN A 195 -10.02 -15.21 -7.01
C GLN A 195 -10.08 -14.21 -8.17
N ASN A 196 -8.98 -13.52 -8.50
CA ASN A 196 -8.94 -12.57 -9.61
C ASN A 196 -7.60 -12.58 -10.38
N THR A 197 -7.57 -11.94 -11.55
CA THR A 197 -6.42 -11.95 -12.46
C THR A 197 -5.23 -11.18 -11.92
N GLU A 198 -5.46 -10.20 -11.05
CA GLU A 198 -4.41 -9.38 -10.47
C GLU A 198 -3.69 -10.13 -9.34
N GLU A 199 -4.43 -10.81 -8.47
CA GLU A 199 -3.89 -11.78 -7.51
C GLU A 199 -3.05 -12.85 -8.21
N LYS A 200 -3.59 -13.42 -9.30
CA LYS A 200 -2.86 -14.40 -10.11
C LYS A 200 -1.55 -13.85 -10.66
N ARG A 201 -1.53 -12.59 -11.10
CA ARG A 201 -0.34 -11.93 -11.61
C ARG A 201 0.70 -11.73 -10.52
N VAL A 202 0.31 -11.29 -9.33
CA VAL A 202 1.23 -11.08 -8.20
C VAL A 202 1.74 -12.41 -7.68
N ILE A 203 0.86 -13.34 -7.37
CA ILE A 203 1.20 -14.64 -6.77
C ILE A 203 2.10 -15.45 -7.71
N ALA A 204 1.70 -15.64 -8.97
CA ALA A 204 2.51 -16.40 -9.94
C ALA A 204 3.72 -15.62 -10.46
N GLY A 205 3.77 -14.31 -10.20
CA GLY A 205 4.81 -13.41 -10.68
C GLY A 205 5.80 -13.03 -9.59
N SER A 206 5.64 -11.83 -9.05
CA SER A 206 6.58 -11.23 -8.11
C SER A 206 6.67 -12.00 -6.80
N GLU A 207 5.55 -12.41 -6.19
CA GLU A 207 5.54 -13.13 -4.91
C GLU A 207 6.34 -14.43 -5.03
N THR A 208 6.01 -15.28 -6.00
CA THR A 208 6.74 -16.54 -6.25
C THR A 208 8.21 -16.30 -6.57
N THR A 209 8.53 -15.29 -7.38
CA THR A 209 9.93 -14.99 -7.73
C THR A 209 10.73 -14.57 -6.49
N ILE A 210 10.18 -13.68 -5.67
CA ILE A 210 10.82 -13.16 -4.46
C ILE A 210 10.94 -14.27 -3.41
N ALA A 211 9.89 -15.08 -3.22
CA ALA A 211 9.92 -16.22 -2.32
C ALA A 211 11.02 -17.22 -2.69
N HIS A 212 11.19 -17.53 -3.98
CA HIS A 212 12.29 -18.37 -4.44
C HIS A 212 13.67 -17.76 -4.16
N ASP A 213 13.87 -16.48 -4.47
CA ASP A 213 15.13 -15.76 -4.20
C ASP A 213 15.50 -15.79 -2.70
N LEU A 214 14.48 -15.72 -1.84
CA LEU A 214 14.61 -15.60 -0.39
C LEU A 214 14.48 -16.93 0.37
N HIS A 215 14.27 -18.05 -0.34
CA HIS A 215 14.02 -19.38 0.20
C HIS A 215 12.76 -19.49 1.10
N GLU A 216 11.73 -18.72 0.78
CA GLU A 216 10.41 -18.82 1.41
C GLU A 216 9.48 -19.80 0.68
N PRO A 217 8.39 -20.26 1.33
CA PRO A 217 7.37 -21.06 0.68
C PRO A 217 6.66 -20.29 -0.44
N THR A 218 6.24 -21.00 -1.47
CA THR A 218 5.41 -20.48 -2.57
C THR A 218 4.00 -21.06 -2.48
N ARG A 219 3.04 -20.40 -3.14
CA ARG A 219 1.65 -20.86 -3.29
C ARG A 219 1.19 -20.68 -4.74
N THR A 220 0.13 -21.41 -5.10
CA THR A 220 -0.51 -21.36 -6.44
C THR A 220 -2.00 -21.04 -6.35
N ASP A 221 -2.40 -20.42 -5.25
CA ASP A 221 -3.75 -19.93 -4.96
C ASP A 221 -3.66 -18.68 -4.06
N HIS A 222 -4.77 -17.96 -3.91
CA HIS A 222 -4.87 -16.79 -3.04
C HIS A 222 -5.22 -17.16 -1.59
N TYR A 223 -5.18 -18.43 -1.21
CA TYR A 223 -5.61 -18.87 0.12
C TYR A 223 -4.44 -19.02 1.09
N GLY A 224 -4.80 -19.11 2.37
CA GLY A 224 -3.88 -19.30 3.47
C GLY A 224 -4.57 -19.06 4.80
N SER A 225 -3.81 -19.23 5.89
CA SER A 225 -4.26 -18.82 7.22
C SER A 225 -3.17 -18.00 7.90
N THR A 226 -3.54 -16.87 8.48
CA THR A 226 -2.63 -16.02 9.23
C THR A 226 -2.06 -16.76 10.45
N VAL A 227 -0.74 -16.65 10.61
CA VAL A 227 0.01 -17.12 11.77
C VAL A 227 0.78 -15.95 12.34
N VAL A 228 0.64 -15.71 13.65
CA VAL A 228 1.38 -14.63 14.32
C VAL A 228 2.86 -15.00 14.41
N MET A 229 3.71 -14.16 13.85
CA MET A 229 5.16 -14.33 13.82
C MET A 229 5.85 -13.41 14.83
N THR A 230 7.06 -13.79 15.25
CA THR A 230 7.87 -12.98 16.18
C THR A 230 8.49 -11.77 15.50
N THR A 231 8.94 -11.92 14.25
CA THR A 231 9.58 -10.89 13.45
C THR A 231 8.93 -10.83 12.06
N ALA A 232 9.02 -9.66 11.41
CA ALA A 232 8.40 -9.44 10.11
C ALA A 232 9.05 -10.28 8.98
N ASN A 233 10.28 -10.77 9.18
CA ASN A 233 11.01 -11.59 8.21
C ASN A 233 11.07 -13.06 8.62
N ALA A 234 10.33 -13.48 9.65
CA ALA A 234 10.26 -14.89 10.02
C ALA A 234 9.43 -15.68 9.00
N HIS A 235 9.98 -16.80 8.52
CA HIS A 235 9.32 -17.69 7.56
C HIS A 235 9.84 -19.12 7.71
N THR A 236 9.16 -20.08 7.06
CA THR A 236 9.70 -21.44 6.90
C THR A 236 10.75 -21.45 5.81
N ASP A 237 12.03 -21.63 6.15
CA ASP A 237 13.09 -21.79 5.15
C ASP A 237 12.89 -23.13 4.41
N VAL A 238 12.68 -23.06 3.10
CA VAL A 238 12.36 -24.26 2.29
C VAL A 238 13.52 -25.26 2.22
N THR A 239 14.74 -24.85 2.52
CA THR A 239 15.90 -25.73 2.56
C THR A 239 15.91 -26.60 3.82
N SER A 240 15.60 -26.02 4.98
CA SER A 240 15.66 -26.69 6.27
C SER A 240 14.30 -27.19 6.78
N GLY A 241 13.19 -26.69 6.22
CA GLY A 241 11.83 -26.95 6.69
C GLY A 241 11.52 -26.34 8.06
N LYS A 242 12.37 -25.44 8.57
CA LYS A 242 12.22 -24.82 9.90
C LYS A 242 11.84 -23.36 9.78
N VAL A 243 11.14 -22.85 10.78
CA VAL A 243 10.94 -21.41 10.93
C VAL A 243 12.28 -20.76 11.31
N VAL A 244 12.68 -19.75 10.53
CA VAL A 244 13.89 -18.96 10.73
C VAL A 244 13.54 -17.47 10.73
N ASP A 245 14.30 -16.66 11.47
CA ASP A 245 14.30 -15.21 11.29
C ASP A 245 15.26 -14.88 10.13
N GLY A 246 14.71 -14.47 8.99
CA GLY A 246 15.34 -14.47 7.66
C GLY A 246 16.58 -13.60 7.40
N ALA A 247 17.54 -13.46 8.30
CA ALA A 247 18.87 -13.05 7.85
C ALA A 247 19.45 -14.23 7.06
N VAL A 248 19.64 -14.08 5.73
CA VAL A 248 20.40 -15.07 4.96
C VAL A 248 21.83 -14.99 5.50
N ALA A 249 22.15 -15.84 6.48
CA ALA A 249 23.49 -15.97 7.01
C ALA A 249 24.38 -16.22 5.80
N ALA A 250 25.40 -15.37 5.61
CA ALA A 250 26.38 -15.51 4.55
C ALA A 250 26.86 -16.96 4.54
N ARG A 251 26.31 -17.78 3.64
CA ARG A 251 26.75 -19.16 3.49
C ARG A 251 28.14 -19.03 2.90
N ALA A 252 29.15 -19.17 3.76
CA ALA A 252 30.52 -19.35 3.32
C ALA A 252 30.48 -20.51 2.31
N ALA A 253 30.82 -20.21 1.06
CA ALA A 253 30.93 -21.23 0.04
C ALA A 253 31.99 -22.23 0.49
N THR A 254 31.57 -23.37 1.02
CA THR A 254 32.46 -24.49 1.26
C THR A 254 32.86 -25.01 -0.11
N LYS A 255 34.05 -24.59 -0.58
CA LYS A 255 34.67 -25.19 -1.75
C LYS A 255 34.96 -26.65 -1.40
N HIS A 256 34.35 -27.58 -2.14
CA HIS A 256 34.78 -28.97 -2.20
C HIS A 256 35.94 -29.11 -3.19
#